data_AF-A0A919SX87-F1
#
_entry.id   AF-A0A919SX87-F1
#
_cell.length_a   1.000
_cell.length_b   1.000
_cell.length_c   1.000
_cell.angle_alpha   90.00
_cell.angle_beta   90.00
_cell.angle_gamma   90.00
#
_symmetry.space_group_name_H-M   'P 1'
#
loop_
_entity.id
_entity.type
_entity.pdbx_description
1 polymer ?
#
loop_
_entity_poly.entity_id
_entity_poly.type
_entity_poly.pdbx_seq_one_letter_code
_entity_poly.pdbx_strand_id
1 'polypeptide(L)'
;MVVQLWYPAGAVGADAPRAQYLGRDRREADVVAALEAEYLGAPAFLLDGPPRAHTHAVFDAAPAAGGRFPVVLFSPGLGGLRTQNTAGAENLAGRGYVVAGVDHPYDSAAVVPADGRTVRTRISDEAAGRGATGSVCGPPTSGSSSHNSGASTTGGWTSGGWTSDGWR
;
A
#
# COMPACT_ATOMS: atom_id res chain seq x y z
N MET A 1 10.60 6.33 -6.76
CA MET A 1 9.31 6.66 -6.14
C MET A 1 8.32 6.89 -7.25
N VAL A 2 7.08 6.45 -7.11
CA VAL A 2 5.99 6.69 -8.08
C VAL A 2 4.84 7.33 -7.31
N VAL A 3 4.17 8.30 -7.92
CA VAL A 3 3.02 8.97 -7.31
C VAL A 3 1.84 8.89 -8.26
N GLN A 4 0.67 8.57 -7.73
CA GLN A 4 -0.60 8.61 -8.43
C GLN A 4 -1.49 9.67 -7.79
N LEU A 5 -2.14 10.47 -8.63
CA LEU A 5 -3.00 11.56 -8.20
C LEU A 5 -4.45 11.25 -8.53
N TRP A 6 -5.33 11.52 -7.57
CA TRP A 6 -6.77 11.65 -7.77
C TRP A 6 -7.15 13.09 -7.48
N TYR A 7 -7.89 13.72 -8.38
CA TYR A 7 -8.24 15.13 -8.27
C TYR A 7 -9.61 15.42 -8.88
N PRO A 8 -10.27 16.52 -8.50
CA PRO A 8 -11.51 16.94 -9.13
C PRO A 8 -11.24 17.27 -10.60
N ALA A 9 -11.89 16.55 -11.50
CA ALA A 9 -11.80 16.76 -12.94
C ALA A 9 -13.01 17.56 -13.46
N GLY A 10 -12.86 18.19 -14.62
CA GLY A 10 -13.97 18.76 -15.38
C GLY A 10 -14.96 17.67 -15.83
N ALA A 11 -16.05 18.10 -16.46
CA ALA A 11 -17.04 17.17 -16.99
C ALA A 11 -16.41 16.23 -18.02
N VAL A 12 -16.47 14.93 -17.75
CA VAL A 12 -16.06 13.86 -18.65
C VAL A 12 -17.32 13.19 -19.22
N GLY A 13 -17.26 12.76 -20.48
CA GLY A 13 -18.36 12.03 -21.11
C GLY A 13 -18.68 10.73 -20.37
N ALA A 14 -19.94 10.29 -20.44
CA ALA A 14 -20.37 9.04 -19.79
C ALA A 14 -19.56 7.83 -20.27
N ASP A 15 -19.19 7.82 -21.55
CA ASP A 15 -18.44 6.74 -22.22
C ASP A 15 -16.91 6.87 -22.09
N ALA A 16 -16.42 7.84 -21.31
CA ALA A 16 -14.97 8.01 -21.12
C ALA A 16 -14.36 6.74 -20.48
N PRO A 17 -13.23 6.23 -21.01
CA PRO A 17 -12.61 5.02 -20.50
C PRO A 17 -12.13 5.24 -19.07
N ARG A 18 -12.52 4.33 -18.18
CA ARG A 18 -12.16 4.39 -16.77
C ARG A 18 -10.74 3.92 -16.55
N ALA A 19 -10.05 4.55 -15.62
CA ALA A 19 -8.67 4.22 -15.30
C ALA A 19 -8.58 2.81 -14.69
N GLN A 20 -7.48 2.12 -15.02
CA GLN A 20 -7.15 0.81 -14.47
C GLN A 20 -6.94 0.88 -12.95
N TYR A 21 -7.47 -0.08 -12.18
CA TYR A 21 -7.33 -0.08 -10.72
C TYR A 21 -5.87 -0.27 -10.27
N LEU A 22 -5.21 -1.30 -10.81
CA LEU A 22 -3.90 -1.73 -10.35
C LEU A 22 -2.77 -1.29 -11.29
N GLY A 23 -2.64 -0.02 -11.62
CA GLY A 23 -1.56 0.48 -12.47
C GLY A 23 -2.04 1.37 -13.60
N ARG A 24 -1.15 1.72 -14.53
CA ARG A 24 -1.49 2.57 -15.68
C ARG A 24 -2.28 1.83 -16.76
N ASP A 25 -1.96 0.57 -16.97
CA ASP A 25 -2.57 -0.27 -17.99
C ASP A 25 -2.68 -1.72 -17.50
N ARG A 26 -3.29 -2.56 -18.34
CA ARG A 26 -3.51 -3.97 -18.03
C ARG A 26 -2.21 -4.74 -17.76
N ARG A 27 -1.14 -4.43 -18.49
CA ARG A 27 0.15 -5.13 -18.38
C ARG A 27 0.82 -4.80 -17.05
N GLU A 28 0.84 -3.53 -16.67
CA GLU A 28 1.32 -3.11 -15.36
C GLU A 28 0.51 -3.80 -14.25
N ALA A 29 -0.81 -3.88 -14.43
CA ALA A 29 -1.68 -4.52 -13.47
C ALA A 29 -1.42 -6.01 -13.26
N ASP A 30 -1.16 -6.75 -14.34
CA ASP A 30 -0.79 -8.15 -14.25
C ASP A 30 0.56 -8.34 -13.52
N VAL A 31 1.54 -7.47 -13.77
CA VAL A 31 2.84 -7.50 -13.08
C VAL A 31 2.70 -7.20 -11.59
N VAL A 32 1.95 -6.14 -11.24
CA VAL A 32 1.76 -5.74 -9.85
C VAL A 32 1.01 -6.81 -9.06
N ALA A 33 -0.04 -7.41 -9.63
CA ALA A 33 -0.77 -8.49 -8.96
C ALA A 33 0.08 -9.74 -8.76
N ALA A 34 0.90 -10.13 -9.73
CA ALA A 34 1.80 -11.27 -9.59
C ALA A 34 2.81 -11.06 -8.45
N LEU A 35 3.38 -9.87 -8.35
CA LEU A 35 4.34 -9.52 -7.31
C LEU A 35 3.71 -9.36 -5.92
N GLU A 36 2.48 -8.84 -5.86
CA GLU A 36 1.71 -8.78 -4.61
C GLU A 36 1.34 -10.19 -4.12
N ALA A 37 0.95 -11.10 -5.02
CA ALA A 37 0.70 -12.50 -4.67
C ALA A 37 1.96 -13.19 -4.14
N GLU A 38 3.10 -12.97 -4.77
CA GLU A 38 4.39 -13.49 -4.31
C GLU A 38 4.77 -12.92 -2.93
N TYR A 39 4.59 -11.62 -2.72
CA TYR A 39 4.83 -10.98 -1.43
C TYR A 39 3.96 -11.56 -0.31
N LEU A 40 2.70 -11.85 -0.61
CA LEU A 40 1.76 -12.46 0.33
C LEU A 40 1.97 -13.97 0.52
N GLY A 41 2.85 -14.61 -0.24
CA GLY A 41 2.99 -16.07 -0.26
C GLY A 41 1.73 -16.79 -0.75
N ALA A 42 0.93 -16.12 -1.57
CA ALA A 42 -0.38 -16.54 -2.02
C ALA A 42 -0.33 -17.12 -3.45
N PRO A 43 -1.14 -18.13 -3.78
CA PRO A 43 -1.34 -18.55 -5.16
C PRO A 43 -1.83 -17.39 -6.05
N ALA A 44 -1.22 -17.21 -7.23
CA ALA A 44 -1.48 -16.09 -8.14
C ALA A 44 -2.98 -15.90 -8.49
N PHE A 45 -3.73 -17.00 -8.62
CA PHE A 45 -5.15 -16.95 -8.99
C PHE A 45 -6.01 -16.17 -8.01
N LEU A 46 -5.58 -16.03 -6.75
CA LEU A 46 -6.28 -15.23 -5.75
C LEU A 46 -6.29 -13.73 -6.10
N LEU A 47 -5.32 -13.26 -6.89
CA LEU A 47 -5.21 -11.87 -7.36
C LEU A 47 -5.50 -11.71 -8.87
N ASP A 48 -6.25 -12.62 -9.49
CA ASP A 48 -6.69 -12.47 -10.90
C ASP A 48 -7.77 -11.39 -11.11
N GLY A 49 -8.45 -11.00 -10.03
CA GLY A 49 -9.53 -10.00 -10.05
C GLY A 49 -9.01 -8.57 -10.22
N PRO A 50 -8.12 -8.08 -9.34
CA PRO A 50 -7.64 -6.70 -9.34
C PRO A 50 -7.10 -6.19 -10.70
N PRO A 51 -6.37 -6.99 -11.51
CA PRO A 51 -5.95 -6.55 -12.82
C PRO A 51 -7.10 -6.29 -13.80
N ARG A 52 -8.28 -6.89 -13.59
CA ARG A 52 -9.47 -6.72 -14.45
C ARG A 52 -10.37 -5.57 -13.98
N ALA A 53 -10.11 -5.03 -12.80
CA ALA A 53 -10.93 -4.00 -12.21
C ALA A 53 -10.60 -2.62 -12.79
N HIS A 54 -11.64 -1.84 -13.06
CA HIS A 54 -11.54 -0.42 -13.36
C HIS A 54 -12.04 0.41 -12.20
N THR A 55 -11.54 1.64 -12.13
CA THR A 55 -11.90 2.64 -11.13
C THR A 55 -13.10 3.48 -11.59
N HIS A 56 -13.51 4.47 -10.81
CA HIS A 56 -14.46 5.49 -11.26
C HIS A 56 -13.77 6.69 -11.92
N ALA A 57 -12.47 6.87 -11.70
CA ALA A 57 -11.66 7.93 -12.29
C ALA A 57 -11.45 7.72 -13.80
N VAL A 58 -11.17 8.82 -14.50
CA VAL A 58 -10.73 8.82 -15.89
C VAL A 58 -9.26 9.21 -15.91
N PHE A 59 -8.44 8.44 -16.62
CA PHE A 59 -7.02 8.70 -16.71
C PHE A 59 -6.76 10.01 -17.47
N ASP A 60 -5.91 10.87 -16.90
CA ASP A 60 -5.46 12.13 -17.52
C ASP A 60 -6.60 13.09 -17.92
N ALA A 61 -7.71 13.06 -17.19
CA ALA A 61 -8.82 13.99 -17.40
C ALA A 61 -8.43 15.43 -17.04
N ALA A 62 -8.91 16.42 -17.78
CA ALA A 62 -8.62 17.82 -17.47
C ALA A 62 -9.08 18.18 -16.04
N PRO A 63 -8.22 18.80 -15.20
CA PRO A 63 -8.61 19.25 -13.86
C PRO A 63 -9.79 20.23 -13.90
N ALA A 64 -10.61 20.24 -12.84
CA ALA A 64 -11.68 21.21 -12.69
C ALA A 64 -11.12 22.64 -12.67
N ALA A 65 -11.76 23.56 -13.39
CA ALA A 65 -11.31 24.94 -13.49
C ALA A 65 -11.49 25.71 -12.16
N GLY A 66 -10.52 26.56 -11.82
CA GLY A 66 -10.73 27.69 -10.89
C GLY A 66 -10.83 27.38 -9.39
N GLY A 67 -10.15 26.35 -8.87
CA GLY A 67 -10.18 25.99 -7.44
C GLY A 67 -8.80 25.87 -6.78
N ARG A 68 -8.73 26.15 -5.47
CA ARG A 68 -7.67 25.64 -4.59
C ARG A 68 -8.24 24.43 -3.85
N PHE A 69 -7.54 23.31 -3.91
CA PHE A 69 -7.99 22.07 -3.28
C PHE A 69 -7.05 21.69 -2.13
N PRO A 70 -7.57 21.31 -0.96
CA PRO A 70 -6.76 20.68 0.08
C PRO A 70 -6.11 19.40 -0.46
N VAL A 71 -4.86 19.16 -0.04
CA VAL A 71 -4.06 18.00 -0.46
C VAL A 71 -4.02 16.97 0.66
N VAL A 72 -4.34 15.72 0.33
CA VAL A 72 -4.20 14.56 1.22
C VAL A 72 -3.11 13.66 0.67
N LEU A 73 -2.11 13.36 1.49
CA LEU A 73 -1.04 12.43 1.14
C LEU A 73 -1.36 11.06 1.74
N PHE A 74 -1.47 10.04 0.90
CA PHE A 74 -1.57 8.66 1.32
C PHE A 74 -0.24 7.93 1.11
N SER A 75 0.31 7.44 2.22
CA SER A 75 1.46 6.54 2.23
C SER A 75 0.96 5.14 2.57
N PRO A 76 1.17 4.14 1.70
CA PRO A 76 0.88 2.76 2.03
C PRO A 76 1.77 2.28 3.18
N GLY A 77 1.30 1.26 3.88
CA GLY A 77 2.11 0.50 4.84
C GLY A 77 3.16 -0.36 4.13
N LEU A 78 3.98 -1.06 4.92
CA LEU A 78 5.01 -1.96 4.40
C LEU A 78 4.42 -3.03 3.46
N GLY A 79 5.00 -3.20 2.28
CA GLY A 79 4.48 -4.09 1.23
C GLY A 79 3.26 -3.54 0.49
N GLY A 80 2.68 -2.44 0.94
CA GLY A 80 1.49 -1.85 0.35
C GLY A 80 1.76 -1.14 -0.98
N LEU A 81 0.68 -0.97 -1.74
CA LEU A 81 0.67 -0.34 -3.06
C LEU A 81 -0.08 0.99 -2.99
N ARG A 82 0.30 1.96 -3.82
CA ARG A 82 -0.41 3.25 -3.96
C ARG A 82 -1.91 3.12 -4.25
N THR A 83 -2.32 2.00 -4.84
CA THR A 83 -3.70 1.74 -5.28
C THR A 83 -4.61 1.15 -4.20
N GLN A 84 -4.07 0.70 -3.06
CA GLN A 84 -4.86 0.04 -2.00
C GLN A 84 -5.96 0.94 -1.41
N ASN A 85 -5.81 2.27 -1.52
CA ASN A 85 -6.79 3.26 -1.07
C ASN A 85 -7.51 4.01 -2.19
N THR A 86 -7.56 3.44 -3.40
CA THR A 86 -8.21 4.07 -4.56
C THR A 86 -9.65 4.50 -4.27
N ALA A 87 -10.48 3.64 -3.67
CA ALA A 87 -11.88 3.97 -3.38
C ALA A 87 -12.02 5.19 -2.44
N GLY A 88 -11.15 5.28 -1.42
CA GLY A 88 -11.10 6.42 -0.51
C GLY A 88 -10.60 7.68 -1.21
N ALA A 89 -9.56 7.55 -2.04
CA ALA A 89 -9.01 8.64 -2.83
C ALA A 89 -10.03 9.23 -3.81
N GLU A 90 -10.82 8.38 -4.47
CA GLU A 90 -11.89 8.80 -5.37
C GLU A 90 -13.04 9.50 -4.66
N ASN A 91 -13.46 8.98 -3.51
CA ASN A 91 -14.51 9.63 -2.71
C ASN A 91 -14.05 11.02 -2.20
N LEU A 92 -12.78 11.16 -1.81
CA LEU A 92 -12.21 12.46 -1.43
C LEU A 92 -12.08 13.39 -2.64
N ALA A 93 -11.62 12.90 -3.79
CA ALA A 93 -11.54 13.68 -5.02
C ALA A 93 -12.92 14.20 -5.47
N GLY A 94 -13.95 13.36 -5.39
CA GLY A 94 -15.35 13.75 -5.63
C GLY A 94 -15.88 14.83 -4.68
N ARG A 95 -15.21 15.05 -3.54
CA ARG A 95 -15.54 16.08 -2.54
C ARG A 95 -14.64 17.33 -2.63
N GLY A 96 -13.79 17.43 -3.64
CA GLY A 96 -12.93 18.61 -3.85
C GLY A 96 -11.54 18.50 -3.21
N TYR A 97 -11.02 17.31 -2.98
CA TYR A 97 -9.64 17.10 -2.49
C TYR A 97 -8.72 16.64 -3.60
N VAL A 98 -7.43 17.01 -3.53
CA VAL A 98 -6.39 16.33 -4.31
C VAL A 98 -5.77 15.27 -3.41
N VAL A 99 -5.77 14.02 -3.85
CA VAL A 99 -5.19 12.89 -3.12
C VAL A 99 -3.98 12.39 -3.87
N ALA A 100 -2.85 12.28 -3.17
CA ALA A 100 -1.60 11.74 -3.70
C ALA A 100 -1.29 10.40 -3.02
N GLY A 101 -1.34 9.30 -3.77
CA GLY A 101 -0.87 7.99 -3.32
C GLY A 101 0.56 7.76 -3.77
N VAL A 102 1.44 7.33 -2.86
CA VAL A 102 2.87 7.17 -3.13
C VAL A 102 3.29 5.71 -3.05
N ASP A 103 4.07 5.24 -4.02
CA ASP A 103 4.81 4.00 -3.92
C ASP A 103 6.25 4.25 -3.44
N HIS A 104 6.65 3.50 -2.42
CA HIS A 104 7.99 3.54 -1.83
C HIS A 104 8.84 2.41 -2.44
N PRO A 105 9.84 2.72 -3.29
CA PRO A 105 10.69 1.69 -3.87
C PRO A 105 11.37 0.85 -2.79
N TYR A 106 11.47 -0.46 -3.01
CA TYR A 106 12.04 -1.44 -2.08
C TYR A 106 11.18 -1.76 -0.84
N ASP A 107 10.19 -0.95 -0.51
CA ASP A 107 9.24 -1.19 0.59
C ASP A 107 7.88 -1.70 0.09
N SER A 108 7.36 -1.13 -0.99
CA SER A 108 6.14 -1.60 -1.68
C SER A 108 6.38 -2.94 -2.35
N ALA A 109 5.36 -3.81 -2.40
CA ALA A 109 5.46 -5.12 -3.04
C ALA A 109 5.92 -5.02 -4.51
N ALA A 110 5.41 -4.02 -5.24
CA ALA A 110 5.83 -3.69 -6.59
C ALA A 110 5.76 -2.18 -6.84
N VAL A 111 6.75 -1.66 -7.57
CA VAL A 111 6.75 -0.30 -8.08
C VAL A 111 7.15 -0.34 -9.55
N VAL A 112 6.34 0.26 -10.42
CA VAL A 112 6.62 0.34 -11.86
C VAL A 112 6.75 1.81 -12.28
N PRO A 113 7.98 2.37 -12.33
CA PRO A 113 8.19 3.76 -12.73
C PRO A 113 7.82 4.03 -14.19
N ALA A 114 7.86 5.32 -14.56
CA ALA A 114 7.50 5.80 -15.89
C ALA A 114 8.32 5.12 -17.01
N ASP A 115 9.57 4.75 -16.72
CA ASP A 115 10.49 4.06 -17.63
C ASP A 115 10.18 2.56 -17.84
N GLY A 116 9.11 2.04 -17.23
CA GLY A 116 8.63 0.68 -17.41
C GLY A 116 9.45 -0.40 -16.71
N ARG A 117 10.47 -0.03 -15.94
CA ARG A 117 11.19 -1.00 -15.08
C ARG A 117 10.28 -1.45 -13.94
N THR A 118 10.56 -2.63 -13.39
CA THR A 118 9.86 -3.13 -12.21
C THR A 118 10.83 -3.19 -11.04
N VAL A 119 10.49 -2.48 -9.96
CA VAL A 119 11.23 -2.51 -8.70
C VAL A 119 10.40 -3.33 -7.71
N ARG A 120 11.05 -4.32 -7.09
CA ARG A 120 10.44 -5.23 -6.13
C ARG A 120 10.85 -4.85 -4.72
N THR A 121 10.08 -5.28 -3.74
CA THR A 121 10.49 -5.15 -2.33
C THR A 121 11.80 -5.90 -2.07
N ARG A 122 12.61 -5.42 -1.11
CA ARG A 122 13.79 -6.13 -0.59
C ARG A 122 13.54 -6.79 0.77
N ILE A 123 12.38 -6.54 1.37
CA ILE A 123 12.04 -6.98 2.72
C ILE A 123 11.83 -8.51 2.76
N SER A 124 11.21 -9.08 1.72
CA SER A 124 11.04 -10.53 1.59
C SER A 124 12.38 -11.27 1.49
N ASP A 125 13.36 -10.68 0.82
CA ASP A 125 14.70 -11.25 0.66
C ASP A 125 15.50 -11.21 1.98
N GLU A 126 15.37 -10.13 2.76
CA GLU A 126 15.98 -10.04 4.09
C GLU A 126 15.34 -10.98 5.11
N ALA A 127 14.00 -11.13 5.07
CA ALA A 127 13.31 -12.10 5.92
C ALA A 127 13.71 -13.54 5.58
N ALA A 128 13.89 -13.86 4.29
CA ALA A 128 14.42 -15.14 3.83
C ALA A 128 15.90 -15.33 4.22
N GLY A 129 16.71 -14.27 4.20
CA GLY A 129 18.13 -14.29 4.61
C GLY A 129 18.34 -14.45 6.13
N ARG A 130 17.38 -14.04 6.96
CA ARG A 130 17.41 -14.24 8.42
C ARG A 130 17.00 -15.66 8.86
N GLY A 131 16.58 -16.52 7.92
CA GLY A 131 16.21 -17.92 8.20
C GLY A 131 17.35 -18.94 8.17
N ALA A 132 18.59 -18.54 7.86
CA ALA A 132 19.69 -19.47 7.55
C ALA A 132 20.91 -19.40 8.48
N THR A 133 20.75 -18.95 9.74
CA THR A 133 21.76 -19.20 10.79
C THR A 133 21.06 -19.73 12.03
N GLY A 134 21.29 -21.02 12.31
CA GLY A 134 20.53 -21.80 13.26
C GLY A 134 20.66 -21.35 14.72
N SER A 135 19.56 -21.54 15.45
CA SER A 135 19.60 -21.91 16.86
C SER A 135 18.54 -22.97 17.07
N VAL A 136 18.97 -24.24 17.10
CA VAL A 136 18.14 -25.36 17.55
C VAL A 136 17.83 -25.12 19.02
N CYS A 137 16.59 -24.75 19.33
CA CYS A 137 16.11 -24.73 20.70
C CYS A 137 15.67 -26.17 21.05
N GLY A 138 16.58 -26.95 21.64
CA GLY A 138 16.23 -28.23 22.26
C GLY A 138 15.43 -28.03 23.55
N PRO A 139 14.63 -29.02 23.99
CA PRO A 139 13.79 -28.88 25.18
C PRO A 139 14.65 -28.69 26.45
N PRO A 140 14.17 -27.91 27.44
CA PRO A 140 14.97 -27.55 28.61
C PRO A 140 15.18 -28.78 29.50
N THR A 141 16.45 -29.16 29.72
CA THR A 141 16.82 -30.02 30.84
C THR A 141 17.07 -29.15 32.08
N SER A 142 16.49 -29.56 33.19
CA SER A 142 16.57 -28.92 34.49
C SER A 142 18.01 -28.83 35.00
N GLY A 143 18.47 -27.61 35.31
CA GLY A 143 19.78 -27.36 35.91
C GLY A 143 19.81 -25.99 36.58
N SER A 144 19.92 -26.00 37.91
CA SER A 144 19.99 -24.87 38.82
C SER A 144 21.16 -23.92 38.55
N SER A 145 20.95 -22.60 38.63
CA SER A 145 21.67 -21.71 39.57
C SER A 145 21.30 -20.23 39.35
N SER A 146 21.16 -19.54 40.47
CA SER A 146 20.91 -18.12 40.68
C SER A 146 21.94 -17.20 40.00
N HIS A 147 21.52 -16.03 39.50
CA HIS A 147 21.99 -14.70 39.93
C HIS A 147 21.16 -13.57 39.28
N ASN A 148 20.85 -12.57 40.12
CA ASN A 148 20.11 -11.34 39.88
C ASN A 148 20.98 -10.28 39.17
N SER A 149 20.39 -9.39 38.35
CA SER A 149 20.60 -7.91 38.36
C SER A 149 20.18 -7.24 37.05
N GLY A 150 19.44 -6.13 37.15
CA GLY A 150 19.65 -4.96 36.28
C GLY A 150 18.54 -4.64 35.28
N ALA A 151 17.83 -3.55 35.54
CA ALA A 151 16.75 -2.94 34.77
C ALA A 151 17.14 -2.49 33.34
N SER A 152 16.16 -2.39 32.44
CA SER A 152 15.67 -1.10 31.91
C SER A 152 14.60 -1.26 30.80
N THR A 153 13.77 -0.23 30.73
CA THR A 153 12.44 -0.07 30.15
C THR A 153 12.35 0.08 28.63
N THR A 154 11.28 -0.47 28.04
CA THR A 154 10.52 0.08 26.89
C THR A 154 9.15 -0.59 26.93
N GLY A 155 8.01 0.07 27.13
CA GLY A 155 7.54 1.32 26.54
C GLY A 155 6.27 0.96 25.77
N GLY A 156 5.13 0.88 26.46
CA GLY A 156 3.88 0.33 25.97
C GLY A 156 3.17 1.22 24.94
N TRP A 157 2.51 0.58 23.98
CA TRP A 157 1.50 1.23 23.13
C TRP A 157 0.17 1.23 23.89
N THR A 158 -0.23 2.38 24.43
CA THR A 158 -1.61 2.58 24.88
C THR A 158 -2.49 2.75 23.65
N SER A 159 -3.43 1.83 23.45
CA SER A 159 -4.57 2.03 22.57
C SER A 159 -5.44 3.15 23.13
N GLY A 160 -5.30 4.36 22.57
CA GLY A 160 -6.24 5.45 22.80
C GLY A 160 -7.54 5.15 22.06
N GLY A 161 -8.59 4.82 22.82
CA GLY A 161 -9.95 4.68 22.31
C GLY A 161 -10.47 6.01 21.79
N TRP A 162 -11.17 5.96 20.66
CA TRP A 162 -11.99 7.08 20.19
C TRP A 162 -13.42 6.84 20.68
N THR A 163 -13.82 7.60 21.69
CA THR A 163 -15.21 7.75 22.09
C THR A 163 -15.97 8.46 20.97
N SER A 164 -17.07 7.85 20.53
CA SER A 164 -18.07 8.52 19.69
C SER A 164 -18.83 9.51 20.56
N ASP A 165 -18.67 10.80 20.31
CA ASP A 165 -19.62 11.81 20.76
C ASP A 165 -20.06 12.71 19.60
N GLY A 166 -21.37 12.97 19.62
CA GLY A 166 -22.20 13.29 18.47
C GLY A 166 -21.90 14.59 17.75
N TRP A 167 -22.29 14.60 16.48
CA TRP A 167 -22.78 15.79 15.79
C TRP A 167 -24.10 15.44 15.10
N ARG A 168 -25.04 16.37 15.24
CA ARG A 168 -26.47 16.32 14.93
C ARG A 168 -26.78 16.17 13.45
#